data_AF-A0A849N3Y3-F1
#
_entry.id   AF-A0A849N3Y3-F1
#
_cell.length_a   1.000
_cell.length_b   1.000
_cell.length_c   1.000
_cell.angle_alpha   90.00
_cell.angle_beta   90.00
_cell.angle_gamma   90.00
#
_symmetry.space_group_name_H-M   'P 1'
#
loop_
_entity.id
_entity.type
_entity.pdbx_description
1 polymer ?
#
loop_
_entity_poly.entity_id
_entity_poly.type
_entity_poly.pdbx_seq_one_letter_code
_entity_poly.pdbx_strand_id
1 'polypeptide(L)' 'MNVAPRLRSLEERHAALDRQIDDEDARPRPDEAELTRMKREKLRLKEEMERLRREA' A
#
# COMPACT_ATOMS: atom_id res chain seq x y z
N MET A 1 10.42 15.19 14.83
CA MET A 1 9.87 13.87 15.21
C MET A 1 10.70 12.78 14.51
N ASN A 2 10.84 11.58 15.07
CA ASN A 2 11.55 10.50 14.38
C ASN A 2 10.60 9.81 13.38
N VAL A 3 10.59 10.29 12.14
CA VAL A 3 9.67 9.84 11.08
C VAL A 3 10.14 8.52 10.43
N ALA A 4 11.42 8.18 10.54
CA ALA A 4 12.03 7.05 9.85
C ALA A 4 11.42 5.67 10.18
N PRO A 5 11.11 5.32 11.46
CA PRO A 5 10.47 4.04 11.77
C PRO A 5 9.05 3.93 11.21
N ARG A 6 8.29 5.03 11.21
CA ARG A 6 6.92 5.06 10.71
C ARG A 6 6.89 4.95 9.18
N LEU A 7 7.80 5.65 8.50
CA LEU A 7 7.96 5.57 7.05
C LEU A 7 8.29 4.13 6.60
N ARG A 8 9.25 3.48 7.26
CA ARG A 8 9.62 2.09 6.96
C ARG A 8 8.42 1.14 7.10
N SER A 9 7.64 1.26 8.17
CA SER A 9 6.47 0.39 8.37
C SER A 9 5.39 0.61 7.29
N LEU A 10 5.20 1.85 6.83
CA LEU A 10 4.29 2.14 5.72
C LEU A 10 4.80 1.58 4.38
N GLU A 11 6.11 1.65 4.14
CA GLU A 11 6.73 1.05 2.95
C GLU A 11 6.58 -0.48 2.93
N GLU A 12 6.79 -1.14 4.07
CA GLU A 12 6.57 -2.59 4.23
C GLU A 12 5.11 -2.98 3.96
N ARG A 13 4.15 -2.22 4.50
CA ARG A 13 2.71 -2.45 4.26
C ARG A 13 2.35 -2.24 2.80
N HIS A 14 2.86 -1.17 2.17
CA HIS A 14 2.62 -0.90 0.76
C HIS A 14 3.15 -2.04 -0.12
N ALA A 15 4.38 -2.52 0.15
CA ALA A 15 4.96 -3.65 -0.57
C ALA A 15 4.19 -4.97 -0.35
N ALA A 16 3.65 -5.20 0.84
CA ALA A 16 2.81 -6.36 1.11
C ALA A 16 1.47 -6.28 0.35
N LEU A 17 0.88 -5.08 0.26
CA LEU A 17 -0.36 -4.87 -0.48
C LEU A 17 -0.15 -5.05 -2.00
N ASP A 18 0.99 -4.63 -2.52
CA ASP A 18 1.38 -4.85 -3.92
C ASP A 18 1.39 -6.34 -4.26
N ARG A 19 2.04 -7.15 -3.42
CA ARG A 19 2.05 -8.61 -3.62
C ARG A 19 0.66 -9.21 -3.58
N GLN A 20 -0.20 -8.77 -2.67
CA GLN A 20 -1.59 -9.26 -2.60
C GLN A 20 -2.40 -8.89 -3.84
N ILE A 21 -2.20 -7.69 -4.38
CA ILE A 21 -2.83 -7.25 -5.63
C ILE A 21 -2.34 -8.11 -6.79
N ASP A 22 -1.02 -8.34 -6.90
CA ASP A 22 -0.44 -9.14 -7.98
C ASP A 22 -0.91 -10.61 -7.91
N ASP A 23 -0.96 -11.18 -6.69
CA ASP A 23 -1.47 -12.53 -6.44
C ASP A 23 -2.95 -12.65 -6.82
N GLU A 24 -3.78 -11.65 -6.51
CA GLU A 24 -5.20 -11.64 -6.84
C GLU A 24 -5.45 -11.40 -8.34
N ASP A 25 -4.73 -10.47 -8.98
CA ASP A 25 -4.79 -10.22 -10.44
C ASP A 25 -4.34 -11.46 -11.24
N ALA A 26 -3.45 -12.29 -10.69
CA ALA A 26 -3.00 -13.54 -11.31
C ALA A 26 -4.04 -14.68 -11.24
N ARG A 27 -5.10 -14.54 -10.44
CA ARG A 27 -6.13 -15.58 -10.33
C ARG A 27 -6.95 -15.68 -11.63
N PRO A 28 -7.38 -16.89 -12.05
CA PRO A 28 -8.23 -17.06 -13.22
C PRO A 28 -9.60 -16.35 -13.12
N ARG A 29 -10.04 -16.05 -11.90
CA ARG A 29 -11.24 -15.27 -11.58
C ARG A 29 -10.89 -14.35 -10.41
N PRO A 30 -10.35 -13.16 -10.69
CA PRO A 30 -10.03 -12.20 -9.65
C PRO A 30 -11.31 -11.64 -9.02
N ASP A 31 -11.27 -11.35 -7.72
CA ASP A 31 -12.29 -10.55 -7.06
C ASP A 31 -12.00 -9.06 -7.32
N GLU A 32 -12.73 -8.49 -8.29
CA GLU A 32 -12.57 -7.08 -8.67
C GLU A 32 -12.91 -6.10 -7.53
N ALA A 33 -13.82 -6.46 -6.62
CA ALA A 33 -14.18 -5.61 -5.49
C ALA A 33 -13.02 -5.56 -4.48
N GLU A 34 -12.40 -6.71 -4.24
CA GLU A 34 -11.24 -6.84 -3.37
C GLU A 34 -10.01 -6.17 -3.97
N LEU A 35 -9.75 -6.36 -5.27
CA LEU A 35 -8.70 -5.64 -6.00
C LEU A 35 -8.87 -4.12 -5.92
N THR A 36 -10.10 -3.63 -6.11
CA THR A 36 -10.41 -2.20 -6.01
C THR A 36 -10.15 -1.69 -4.59
N ARG A 37 -10.53 -2.46 -3.57
CA ARG A 37 -10.28 -2.15 -2.16
C ARG A 37 -8.78 -2.07 -1.87
N MET A 38 -8.01 -3.07 -2.28
CA MET A 38 -6.56 -3.12 -2.12
C MET A 38 -5.88 -1.96 -2.87
N LYS A 39 -6.22 -1.71 -4.14
CA LYS A 39 -5.66 -0.60 -4.93
C LYS A 39 -5.92 0.77 -4.26
N ARG A 40 -7.09 0.97 -3.65
CA ARG A 40 -7.40 2.18 -2.86
C ARG A 40 -6.59 2.29 -1.58
N GLU A 41 -6.42 1.20 -0.85
CA GLU A 41 -5.61 1.17 0.36
C GLU A 41 -4.12 1.43 0.05
N LYS A 42 -3.60 0.86 -1.04
CA LYS A 42 -2.25 1.16 -1.56
C LYS A 42 -2.07 2.65 -1.82
N LEU A 43 -3.06 3.29 -2.48
CA LEU A 43 -3.02 4.73 -2.75
C LEU A 43 -2.97 5.55 -1.45
N ARG A 44 -3.79 5.20 -0.45
CA ARG A 44 -3.77 5.87 0.86
C ARG A 44 -2.43 5.74 1.57
N LEU A 45 -1.82 4.55 1.55
CA LEU A 45 -0.49 4.34 2.13
C LEU A 45 0.55 5.21 1.42
N LYS A 46 0.48 5.29 0.08
CA LYS A 46 1.36 6.18 -0.70
C LYS A 46 1.19 7.65 -0.30
N GLU A 47 -0.04 8.12 -0.17
CA GLU A 47 -0.33 9.49 0.26
C GLU A 47 0.17 9.77 1.69
N GLU A 48 0.03 8.82 2.61
CA GLU A 48 0.54 8.95 3.97
C GLU A 48 2.08 9.01 4.01
N MET A 49 2.76 8.17 3.22
CA MET A 49 4.22 8.22 3.07
C MET A 49 4.68 9.56 2.51
N GLU A 50 4.03 10.05 1.45
CA GLU A 50 4.36 11.35 0.85
C GLU A 50 4.14 12.50 1.84
N ARG A 51 3.06 12.45 2.63
CA ARG A 51 2.81 13.44 3.68
C ARG A 51 3.92 13.42 4.73
N LEU A 52 4.29 12.24 5.23
CA LEU A 52 5.37 12.08 6.21
C LEU A 52 6.74 12.50 5.66
N ARG A 53 7.01 12.24 4.37
CA ARG A 53 8.24 12.71 3.70
C ARG A 53 8.33 14.23 3.61
N ARG A 54 7.19 14.93 3.51
CA ARG A 54 7.14 16.41 3.51
C ARG A 54 7.24 17.02 4.92
N GLU A 55 6.87 16.27 5.95
CA GLU A 55 6.91 16.69 7.36
C GLU A 55 8.24 16.38 8.06
N ALA A 56 9.11 15.56 7.44
CA ALA A 56 10.43 15.18 7.93
C ALA A 56 11.52 16.16 7.47
#